data_AF-A0AAW9LHT5-F1
#
_entry.id   AF-A0AAW9LHT5-F1
#
_cell.length_a   1.000
_cell.length_b   1.000
_cell.length_c   1.000
_cell.angle_alpha   90.00
_cell.angle_beta   90.00
_cell.angle_gamma   90.00
#
_symmetry.space_group_name_H-M   'P 1'
#
loop_
_entity.id
_entity.type
_entity.pdbx_description
1 polymer ?
#
loop_
_entity_poly.entity_id
_entity_poly.type
_entity_poly.pdbx_seq_one_letter_code
_entity_poly.pdbx_strand_id
1 'polypeptide(L)'
;MEYVAAQLDDDGVLVLSDRAGAHDLLGQHALSIDPTATDDFASTIGRAVSMHPTERAVRMHELRQQVAEHDLSAWVNEFLLAIDELA
;
A
#
# COMPACT_ATOMS: atom_id res chain seq x y z
N MET A 1 -2.83 -1.80 4.29
CA MET A 1 -3.08 -2.81 3.23
C MET A 1 -4.53 -2.78 2.78
N GLU A 2 -5.51 -2.80 3.69
CA GLU A 2 -6.94 -2.75 3.34
C GLU A 2 -7.33 -1.60 2.40
N TYR A 3 -6.86 -0.37 2.67
CA TYR A 3 -7.09 0.78 1.78
C TYR A 3 -6.63 0.54 0.34
N VAL A 4 -5.45 -0.09 0.17
CA VAL A 4 -4.88 -0.41 -1.13
C VAL A 4 -5.68 -1.55 -1.80
N ALA A 5 -5.99 -2.60 -1.04
CA ALA A 5 -6.77 -3.74 -1.53
C ALA A 5 -8.18 -3.34 -1.99
N ALA A 6 -8.80 -2.38 -1.29
CA ALA A 6 -10.14 -1.87 -1.58
C ALA A 6 -10.19 -0.85 -2.73
N GLN A 7 -9.05 -0.43 -3.30
CA GLN A 7 -9.08 0.51 -4.43
C GLN A 7 -9.43 -0.19 -5.75
N LEU A 8 -10.61 0.10 -6.31
CA LEU A 8 -11.10 -0.51 -7.54
C LEU A 8 -10.68 0.26 -8.80
N ASP A 9 -10.47 1.57 -8.69
CA ASP A 9 -10.27 2.48 -9.83
C ASP A 9 -8.85 3.07 -9.89
N ASP A 10 -7.94 2.60 -9.03
CA ASP A 10 -6.54 3.04 -8.92
C ASP A 10 -6.33 4.57 -8.69
N ASP A 11 -7.37 5.31 -8.31
CA ASP A 11 -7.33 6.78 -8.16
C ASP A 11 -6.93 7.25 -6.74
N GLY A 12 -6.58 6.32 -5.86
CA GLY A 12 -6.16 6.61 -4.48
C GLY A 12 -4.69 7.00 -4.37
N VAL A 13 -4.34 7.74 -3.30
CA VAL A 13 -2.96 7.98 -2.90
C VAL A 13 -2.78 7.52 -1.45
N LEU A 14 -1.83 6.61 -1.23
CA LEU A 14 -1.47 6.17 0.12
C LEU A 14 -0.45 7.15 0.72
N VAL A 15 -0.84 7.82 1.81
CA VAL A 15 0.08 8.53 2.70
C VAL A 15 0.39 7.63 3.88
N LEU A 16 1.66 7.37 4.17
CA LEU A 16 2.09 6.36 5.12
C LEU A 16 3.20 6.88 6.03
N SER A 17 3.06 6.64 7.34
CA SER A 17 4.13 6.97 8.29
C SER A 17 5.38 6.14 8.01
N ASP A 18 6.56 6.78 8.08
CA ASP A 18 7.89 6.14 7.99
C ASP A 18 8.15 5.11 9.09
N ARG A 19 7.38 5.17 10.18
CA ARG A 19 7.46 4.26 11.32
C ARG A 19 6.33 3.24 11.35
N ALA A 20 5.43 3.25 10.36
CA ALA A 20 4.39 2.24 10.28
C ALA A 20 5.01 0.87 9.97
N GLY A 21 4.53 -0.21 10.61
CA GLY A 21 5.03 -1.56 10.31
C GLY A 21 4.81 -2.01 8.86
N ALA A 22 3.88 -1.38 8.14
CA ALA A 22 3.67 -1.61 6.71
C ALA A 22 4.57 -0.76 5.80
N HIS A 23 5.42 0.11 6.35
CA HIS A 23 6.28 1.01 5.59
C HIS A 23 7.38 0.26 4.84
N ASP A 24 7.99 -0.74 5.47
CA ASP A 24 8.99 -1.59 4.81
C ASP A 24 8.43 -2.28 3.56
N LEU A 25 7.13 -2.58 3.56
CA LEU A 25 6.44 -3.21 2.43
C LEU A 25 5.96 -2.18 1.40
N LEU A 26 5.29 -1.11 1.83
CA LEU A 26 4.51 -0.22 0.96
C LEU A 26 5.16 1.15 0.73
N GLY A 27 6.20 1.49 1.48
CA GLY A 27 6.80 2.82 1.56
C GLY A 27 7.39 3.32 0.25
N GLN A 28 7.82 2.40 -0.63
CA GLN A 28 8.40 2.73 -1.93
C GLN A 28 7.41 3.46 -2.85
N HIS A 29 6.13 3.07 -2.82
CA HIS A 29 5.10 3.64 -3.70
C HIS A 29 4.13 4.58 -2.97
N ALA A 30 4.15 4.58 -1.64
CA ALA A 30 3.45 5.53 -0.80
C ALA A 30 4.11 6.91 -0.75
N LEU A 31 3.36 7.91 -0.27
CA LEU A 31 3.92 9.16 0.21
C LEU A 31 4.28 9.01 1.69
N SER A 32 5.58 8.87 1.95
CA SER A 32 6.11 8.70 3.30
C SER A 32 6.05 10.02 4.07
N ILE A 33 5.62 9.96 5.34
CA ILE A 33 5.54 11.12 6.25
C ILE A 33 6.16 10.81 7.61
N ASP A 34 6.68 11.84 8.29
CA ASP A 34 6.88 11.85 9.74
C ASP A 34 5.67 12.57 10.37
N PRO A 35 4.84 11.90 11.21
CA PRO A 35 3.67 12.52 11.80
C PRO A 35 3.99 13.65 12.79
N THR A 36 5.26 13.77 13.23
CA THR A 36 5.71 14.84 14.13
C THR A 36 6.16 16.10 13.38
N ALA A 37 6.43 15.99 12.07
CA ALA A 37 6.84 17.08 11.20
C ALA A 37 5.60 17.69 10.51
N THR A 38 4.80 18.46 11.25
CA THR A 38 3.48 18.95 10.82
C THR A 38 3.48 19.72 9.49
N ASP A 39 4.49 20.55 9.25
CA ASP A 39 4.58 21.36 8.01
C ASP A 39 4.82 20.47 6.77
N ASP A 40 5.75 19.51 6.88
CA ASP A 40 6.03 18.53 5.82
C ASP A 40 4.86 17.59 5.59
N PHE A 41 4.15 17.23 6.67
CA PHE A 41 2.94 16.43 6.58
C PHE A 41 1.84 17.18 5.81
N ALA A 42 1.58 18.45 6.15
CA ALA A 42 0.60 19.27 5.44
C ALA A 42 0.95 19.42 3.95
N SER A 43 2.22 19.67 3.63
CA SER A 43 2.73 19.71 2.25
C SER A 43 2.49 18.39 1.52
N THR A 44 2.73 17.26 2.18
CA THR A 44 2.53 15.93 1.61
C THR A 44 1.07 15.64 1.32
N ILE A 45 0.15 16.04 2.20
CA ILE A 45 -1.30 15.97 1.92
C ILE A 45 -1.66 16.84 0.71
N GLY A 46 -1.13 18.07 0.63
CA GLY A 46 -1.36 18.96 -0.51
C GLY A 46 -0.91 18.32 -1.84
N ARG A 47 0.25 17.67 -1.84
CA ARG A 47 0.74 16.87 -2.97
C ARG A 47 -0.17 15.68 -3.27
N ALA A 48 -0.62 14.93 -2.26
CA ALA A 48 -1.51 13.79 -2.44
C ALA A 48 -2.83 14.20 -3.11
N VAL A 49 -3.38 15.36 -2.74
CA VAL A 49 -4.64 15.88 -3.29
C VAL A 49 -4.46 16.49 -4.69
N SER A 50 -3.30 17.05 -5.01
CA SER A 50 -3.00 17.66 -6.31
C SER A 50 -2.32 16.73 -7.32
N MET A 51 -2.00 15.49 -6.93
CA MET A 51 -1.32 14.51 -7.76
C MET A 51 -2.08 14.24 -9.06
N HIS A 52 -1.35 14.18 -10.18
CA HIS A 52 -1.95 13.92 -11.49
C HIS A 52 -2.53 12.50 -11.53
N PRO A 53 -3.71 12.26 -12.15
CA PRO A 53 -4.36 10.95 -12.15
C PRO A 53 -3.46 9.80 -12.65
N THR A 54 -2.61 10.05 -13.64
CA THR A 54 -1.66 9.05 -14.14
C THR A 54 -0.63 8.64 -13.09
N GLU A 55 -0.17 9.57 -12.25
CA GLU A 55 0.77 9.24 -11.16
C GLU A 55 0.08 8.45 -10.05
N ARG A 56 -1.18 8.78 -9.73
CA ARG A 56 -1.99 8.03 -8.76
C ARG A 56 -2.15 6.58 -9.20
N ALA A 57 -2.55 6.38 -10.46
CA ALA A 57 -2.78 5.07 -11.03
C ALA A 57 -1.50 4.21 -11.01
N VAL A 58 -0.37 4.77 -11.40
CA VAL A 58 0.93 4.06 -11.35
C VAL A 58 1.28 3.66 -9.92
N ARG A 59 1.19 4.59 -8.96
CA ARG A 59 1.51 4.29 -7.56
C ARG A 59 0.57 3.24 -6.97
N MET A 60 -0.75 3.35 -7.21
CA MET A 60 -1.73 2.43 -6.67
C MET A 60 -1.58 1.03 -7.27
N HIS A 61 -1.27 0.94 -8.57
CA HIS A 61 -0.99 -0.34 -9.21
C HIS A 61 0.15 -1.09 -8.51
N GLU A 62 1.28 -0.42 -8.30
CA GLU A 62 2.45 -1.01 -7.62
C GLU A 62 2.13 -1.40 -6.16
N LEU A 63 1.40 -0.55 -5.43
CA LEU A 63 0.94 -0.87 -4.08
C LEU A 63 0.05 -2.11 -4.05
N ARG A 64 -0.84 -2.29 -5.03
CA ARG A 64 -1.72 -3.46 -5.13
C ARG A 64 -0.93 -4.73 -5.43
N GLN A 65 0.10 -4.66 -6.29
CA GLN A 65 1.01 -5.80 -6.52
C GLN A 65 1.69 -6.22 -5.22
N GLN A 66 2.27 -5.26 -4.48
CA GLN A 66 2.92 -5.54 -3.19
C GLN A 66 1.97 -6.13 -2.16
N VAL A 67 0.72 -5.65 -2.09
CA VAL A 67 -0.28 -6.22 -1.18
C VAL A 67 -0.69 -7.63 -1.60
N ALA A 68 -0.81 -7.91 -2.89
CA ALA A 68 -1.19 -9.23 -3.39
C ALA A 68 -0.11 -10.28 -3.15
N GLU A 69 1.17 -9.92 -3.32
CA GLU A 69 2.31 -10.80 -3.04
C GLU A 69 2.42 -11.18 -1.55
N HIS A 70 1.93 -10.30 -0.67
CA HIS A 70 2.02 -10.46 0.78
C HIS A 70 0.67 -10.75 1.45
N ASP A 71 -0.36 -11.12 0.68
CA ASP A 71 -1.66 -11.48 1.23
C ASP A 71 -1.56 -12.80 2.00
N LEU A 72 -1.56 -12.68 3.33
CA LEU A 72 -1.57 -13.79 4.28
C LEU A 72 -2.70 -14.78 3.96
N SER A 73 -3.81 -14.31 3.40
CA SER A 73 -4.96 -15.15 3.02
C SER A 73 -4.64 -16.07 1.85
N ALA A 74 -3.95 -15.56 0.84
CA ALA A 74 -3.46 -16.35 -0.30
C ALA A 74 -2.42 -17.36 0.18
N TRP A 75 -1.48 -16.92 1.02
CA TRP A 75 -0.46 -17.80 1.62
C TRP A 75 -1.07 -18.88 2.52
N VAL A 76 -2.06 -18.57 3.36
CA VAL A 76 -2.73 -19.56 4.21
C VAL A 76 -3.48 -20.58 3.36
N ASN A 77 -4.17 -20.16 2.29
CA ASN A 77 -4.82 -21.10 1.38
C ASN A 77 -3.81 -21.99 0.65
N GLU A 78 -2.71 -21.42 0.15
CA GLU A 78 -1.65 -22.18 -0.52
C GLU A 78 -0.97 -23.18 0.45
N PHE A 79 -0.71 -22.75 1.69
CA PHE A 79 -0.14 -23.59 2.73
C PHE A 79 -1.10 -24.72 3.17
N LEU A 80 -2.39 -24.42 3.35
CA LEU A 80 -3.41 -25.43 3.67
C LEU A 80 -3.59 -26.43 2.54
N LEU A 81 -3.60 -25.98 1.28
CA LEU A 81 -3.64 -26.85 0.10
C LEU A 81 -2.41 -27.76 0.02
N ALA A 82 -1.21 -27.22 0.29
CA ALA A 82 0.03 -28.00 0.30
C ALA A 82 0.07 -29.08 1.41
N ILE A 83 -0.60 -28.84 2.56
CA ILE A 83 -0.73 -29.86 3.62
C ILE A 83 -1.70 -30.97 3.20
N ASP A 84 -2.81 -30.62 2.53
CA ASP A 84 -3.83 -31.58 2.10
C ASP A 84 -3.32 -32.51 0.97
N GLU A 85 -2.40 -32.02 0.12
CA GLU A 85 -1.72 -32.84 -0.90
C GLU A 85 -0.70 -33.85 -0.33
N LEU A 86 -0.28 -33.68 0.94
CA LEU A 86 0.66 -34.56 1.62
C LEU A 86 -0.03 -35.63 2.51
N ALA A 87 -1.35 -35.64 2.56
CA ALA A 87 -2.19 -36.60 3.29
C ALA A 87 -2.71 -37.73 2.38
#